data_AF-A0A3R9G7X6-F1
#
_entry.id   AF-A0A3R9G7X6-F1
#
_cell.length_a   1.000
_cell.length_b   1.000
_cell.length_c   1.000
_cell.angle_alpha   90.00
_cell.angle_beta   90.00
_cell.angle_gamma   90.00
#
_symmetry.space_group_name_H-M   'P 1'
#
loop_
_entity.id
_entity.type
_entity.pdbx_description
1 polymer ?
#
loop_
_entity_poly.entity_id
_entity_poly.type
_entity_poly.pdbx_seq_one_letter_code
_entity_poly.pdbx_strand_id
1 'polypeptide(L)'
;DGISIHTRQRMLGSKVEKLTVDGGDAEVAEKGNIPYIHISPKTVKSVKTGDDVYLNTDVSLLEEMGERDVKKVPVNFQIRANIDRQLEITASAGDMEVLHVSDYLVQKPKNAPTSVEQITDIIKRLGDTPYIADEIELKGQEDIFIPLGELTRARRSVVEKLQEKQLEKFHRQPKNPELPASRHKPENKIPRKLLLSVEVADIEGAKTAAYSGADIIYIPADLFDKVESNKDLAQKIKMNNIEIVFTLPAIIHENELEKWKDILEKIKTRGYTIGCGEPGTLRLAHQMEIKCVALKNFTIFNSLTTNVLQANGASRVILSPELTLEEMQNIVQASDNTIQFEAIAYGRQQLLVTEHDLLKPIVDKGFYDEDSNAFLQHKKTDRYPVKRWRNRTVIYDSHVINMLNNIDDMKNTGIDVLHLEFPQESHRKVAIVVSEFKKILDGKGKKNIPDSKVYSRGLYYTGI
;
A
#
# COMPACT_ATOMS: atom_id res chain seq x y z
N ASP A 1 -22.92 -22.11 -1.03
CA ASP A 1 -21.89 -21.38 -1.77
C ASP A 1 -22.40 -20.46 -2.86
N GLY A 2 -21.57 -19.47 -3.21
CA GLY A 2 -21.77 -18.57 -4.32
C GLY A 2 -20.84 -18.93 -5.48
N ILE A 3 -21.37 -18.93 -6.70
CA ILE A 3 -20.60 -19.20 -7.92
C ILE A 3 -20.69 -18.01 -8.89
N SER A 4 -19.68 -17.89 -9.74
CA SER A 4 -19.68 -16.99 -10.89
C SER A 4 -19.56 -17.79 -12.18
N ILE A 5 -20.51 -17.57 -13.10
CA ILE A 5 -20.54 -18.20 -14.41
C ILE A 5 -20.09 -17.18 -15.45
N HIS A 6 -18.99 -17.47 -16.11
CA HIS A 6 -18.35 -16.58 -17.07
C HIS A 6 -18.88 -16.87 -18.46
N THR A 7 -19.95 -16.17 -18.84
CA THR A 7 -20.50 -16.25 -20.18
C THR A 7 -19.67 -15.42 -21.17
N ARG A 8 -19.85 -15.66 -22.47
CA ARG A 8 -19.25 -14.82 -23.53
C ARG A 8 -19.56 -13.33 -23.42
N GLN A 9 -20.71 -12.97 -22.84
CA GLN A 9 -21.20 -11.58 -22.80
C GLN A 9 -20.93 -10.89 -21.46
N ARG A 10 -20.99 -11.62 -20.34
CA ARG A 10 -20.86 -11.07 -18.99
C ARG A 10 -20.62 -12.16 -17.94
N MET A 11 -20.14 -11.75 -16.76
CA MET A 11 -20.12 -12.61 -15.59
C MET A 11 -21.50 -12.60 -14.90
N LEU A 12 -21.99 -13.78 -14.54
CA LEU A 12 -23.25 -13.98 -13.82
C LEU A 12 -22.95 -14.55 -12.43
N GLY A 13 -23.34 -13.83 -11.38
CA GLY A 13 -23.32 -14.37 -10.01
C GLY A 13 -24.58 -15.19 -9.71
N SER A 14 -24.43 -16.33 -9.06
CA SER A 14 -25.56 -17.11 -8.53
C SER A 14 -25.21 -17.81 -7.24
N LYS A 15 -26.21 -18.02 -6.39
CA LYS A 15 -26.12 -18.96 -5.28
C LYS A 15 -26.33 -20.38 -5.80
N VAL A 16 -25.57 -21.33 -5.26
CA VAL A 16 -25.84 -22.77 -5.42
C VAL A 16 -27.00 -23.11 -4.49
N GLU A 17 -28.12 -23.52 -5.07
CA GLU A 17 -29.31 -23.92 -4.32
C GLU A 17 -29.23 -25.38 -3.90
N LYS A 18 -28.66 -26.22 -4.78
CA LYS A 18 -28.51 -27.66 -4.57
C LYS A 18 -27.38 -28.19 -5.45
N LEU A 19 -26.73 -29.26 -5.00
CA LEU A 19 -25.69 -29.97 -5.75
C LEU A 19 -26.09 -31.46 -5.82
N THR A 20 -25.90 -32.07 -6.99
CA THR A 20 -26.23 -33.49 -7.24
C THR A 20 -25.05 -34.15 -7.96
N VAL A 21 -24.61 -35.32 -7.49
CA VAL A 21 -23.55 -36.13 -8.11
C VAL A 21 -24.10 -37.55 -8.29
N ASP A 22 -23.90 -38.15 -9.47
CA ASP A 22 -24.37 -39.51 -9.79
C ASP A 22 -25.87 -39.78 -9.50
N GLY A 23 -26.70 -38.74 -9.64
CA GLY A 23 -28.14 -38.81 -9.43
C GLY A 23 -28.60 -38.69 -7.98
N GLY A 24 -27.68 -38.55 -7.02
CA GLY A 24 -27.95 -38.32 -5.60
C GLY A 24 -27.59 -36.90 -5.15
N ASP A 25 -28.27 -36.42 -4.12
CA ASP A 25 -27.94 -35.13 -3.49
C ASP A 25 -26.58 -35.22 -2.81
N ALA A 26 -25.75 -34.19 -3.01
CA ALA A 26 -24.40 -34.13 -2.48
C ALA A 26 -24.14 -32.73 -1.89
N GLU A 27 -23.31 -32.67 -0.85
CA GLU A 27 -22.84 -31.39 -0.30
C GLU A 27 -21.53 -30.93 -0.94
N VAL A 28 -20.69 -31.88 -1.36
CA VAL A 28 -19.37 -31.64 -1.96
C VAL A 28 -19.20 -32.51 -3.20
N ALA A 29 -18.51 -31.99 -4.22
CA ALA A 29 -18.09 -32.75 -5.39
C ALA A 29 -16.56 -32.78 -5.48
N GLU A 30 -15.97 -33.97 -5.60
CA GLU A 30 -14.53 -34.13 -5.66
C GLU A 30 -13.97 -33.85 -7.06
N LYS A 31 -12.67 -33.56 -7.12
CA LYS A 31 -11.97 -33.32 -8.37
C LYS A 31 -12.08 -34.55 -9.29
N GLY A 32 -12.73 -34.36 -10.43
CA GLY A 32 -12.96 -35.41 -11.43
C GLY A 32 -14.42 -35.88 -11.50
N ASN A 33 -15.27 -35.50 -10.55
CA ASN A 33 -16.71 -35.72 -10.67
C ASN A 33 -17.34 -34.74 -11.68
N ILE A 34 -18.50 -35.12 -12.21
CA ILE A 34 -19.35 -34.26 -13.06
C ILE A 34 -20.62 -33.91 -12.27
N PRO A 35 -20.59 -32.83 -11.46
CA PRO A 35 -21.73 -32.44 -10.65
C PRO A 35 -22.80 -31.69 -11.45
N TYR A 36 -24.05 -31.85 -11.04
CA TYR A 36 -25.16 -30.98 -11.43
C TYR A 36 -25.38 -29.91 -10.37
N ILE A 37 -25.15 -28.65 -10.75
CA ILE A 37 -25.34 -27.50 -9.88
C ILE A 37 -26.69 -26.86 -10.19
N HIS A 38 -27.58 -26.86 -9.20
CA HIS A 38 -28.87 -26.20 -9.30
C HIS A 38 -28.72 -24.74 -8.88
N ILE A 39 -29.13 -23.85 -9.77
CA ILE A 39 -29.05 -22.39 -9.60
C ILE A 39 -30.37 -21.75 -10.03
N SER A 40 -30.53 -20.47 -9.70
CA SER A 40 -31.80 -19.80 -9.96
C SER A 40 -32.26 -19.91 -11.43
N PRO A 41 -33.57 -20.08 -11.70
CA PRO A 41 -34.10 -20.20 -13.07
C PRO A 41 -33.78 -18.99 -13.96
N LYS A 42 -33.58 -17.81 -13.36
CA LYS A 42 -33.17 -16.59 -14.06
C LYS A 42 -31.75 -16.69 -14.59
N THR A 43 -30.85 -17.28 -13.80
CA THR A 43 -29.45 -17.47 -14.18
C THR A 43 -29.33 -18.55 -15.25
N VAL A 44 -29.97 -19.72 -15.07
CA VAL A 44 -29.91 -20.87 -16.02
C VAL A 44 -30.23 -20.44 -17.45
N LYS A 45 -31.24 -19.58 -17.65
CA LYS A 45 -31.65 -19.09 -18.98
C LYS A 45 -30.54 -18.36 -19.75
N SER A 46 -29.54 -17.85 -19.04
CA SER A 46 -28.43 -17.08 -19.63
C SER A 46 -27.13 -17.88 -19.75
N VAL A 47 -27.11 -19.15 -19.30
CA VAL A 47 -25.93 -20.03 -19.31
C VAL A 47 -25.95 -20.90 -20.56
N LYS A 48 -24.78 -21.14 -21.16
CA LYS A 48 -24.60 -22.01 -22.33
C LYS A 48 -23.52 -23.05 -22.08
N THR A 49 -23.58 -24.14 -22.83
CA THR A 49 -22.52 -25.16 -22.84
C THR A 49 -21.18 -24.51 -23.22
N GLY A 50 -20.16 -24.75 -22.40
CA GLY A 50 -18.81 -24.20 -22.56
C GLY A 50 -18.55 -22.89 -21.82
N ASP A 51 -19.51 -22.38 -21.04
CA ASP A 51 -19.25 -21.29 -20.09
C ASP A 51 -18.48 -21.83 -18.87
N ASP A 52 -17.46 -21.10 -18.42
CA ASP A 52 -16.68 -21.48 -17.25
C ASP A 52 -17.43 -21.17 -15.96
N VAL A 53 -17.33 -22.06 -14.97
CA VAL A 53 -17.94 -21.89 -13.64
C VAL A 53 -16.84 -21.82 -12.60
N TYR A 54 -16.86 -20.75 -11.80
CA TYR A 54 -15.90 -20.53 -10.72
C TYR A 54 -16.63 -20.48 -9.38
N LEU A 55 -16.00 -21.03 -8.34
CA LEU A 55 -16.43 -20.85 -6.95
C LEU A 55 -16.02 -19.44 -6.51
N ASN A 56 -16.99 -18.62 -6.12
CA ASN A 56 -16.76 -17.23 -5.72
C ASN A 56 -16.86 -17.05 -4.19
N THR A 57 -17.63 -17.90 -3.53
CA THR A 57 -17.82 -17.84 -2.08
C THR A 57 -18.03 -19.25 -1.55
N ASP A 58 -17.05 -19.73 -0.81
CA ASP A 58 -17.10 -20.99 -0.06
C ASP A 58 -17.51 -20.66 1.37
N VAL A 59 -18.73 -21.04 1.76
CA VAL A 59 -19.26 -20.68 3.09
C VAL A 59 -18.53 -21.46 4.17
N SER A 60 -18.26 -22.75 3.95
CA SER A 60 -17.57 -23.61 4.91
C SER A 60 -16.14 -23.13 5.15
N LEU A 61 -15.43 -22.74 4.09
CA LEU A 61 -14.10 -22.15 4.20
C LEU A 61 -14.13 -20.80 4.92
N LEU A 62 -15.14 -19.95 4.66
CA LEU A 62 -15.28 -18.67 5.37
C LEU A 62 -15.60 -18.86 6.86
N GLU A 63 -16.38 -19.89 7.20
CA GLU A 63 -16.65 -20.30 8.57
C GLU A 63 -15.38 -20.86 9.23
N GLU A 64 -14.62 -21.73 8.57
CA GLU A 64 -13.31 -22.24 9.02
C GLU A 64 -12.28 -21.11 9.21
N MET A 65 -12.21 -20.17 8.26
CA MET A 65 -11.36 -18.97 8.38
C MET A 65 -11.83 -18.03 9.50
N GLY A 66 -13.13 -18.08 9.84
CA GLY A 66 -13.74 -17.37 10.95
C GLY A 66 -13.45 -18.04 12.30
N GLU A 67 -13.35 -19.36 12.33
CA GLU A 67 -12.82 -20.17 13.42
C GLU A 67 -11.30 -19.97 13.51
N ARG A 68 -10.92 -18.79 14.00
CA ARG A 68 -9.54 -18.57 14.39
C ARG A 68 -9.21 -19.57 15.49
N ASP A 69 -8.25 -20.44 15.22
CA ASP A 69 -7.60 -21.31 16.21
C ASP A 69 -6.73 -20.44 17.15
N VAL A 70 -7.40 -19.56 17.89
CA VAL A 70 -6.78 -18.70 18.89
C VAL A 70 -6.53 -19.59 20.08
N LYS A 71 -5.27 -19.99 20.27
CA LYS A 71 -4.83 -20.68 21.48
C LYS A 71 -5.24 -19.85 22.70
N LYS A 72 -6.32 -20.25 23.36
CA LYS A 72 -6.79 -19.61 24.58
C LYS A 72 -5.84 -19.96 25.71
N VAL A 73 -5.56 -18.97 26.56
CA VAL A 73 -4.69 -19.13 27.72
C VAL A 73 -5.55 -19.62 28.90
N PRO A 74 -5.23 -20.77 29.53
CA PRO A 74 -5.95 -21.23 30.70
C PRO A 74 -5.72 -20.29 31.89
N VAL A 75 -6.78 -20.00 32.63
CA VAL A 75 -6.77 -19.11 33.80
C VAL A 75 -7.42 -19.81 34.99
N ASN A 76 -6.67 -19.88 36.10
CA ASN A 76 -7.16 -20.39 37.37
C ASN A 76 -7.66 -19.23 38.24
N PHE A 77 -8.86 -19.37 38.80
CA PHE A 77 -9.49 -18.38 39.65
C PHE A 77 -9.58 -18.86 41.10
N GLN A 78 -9.23 -17.99 42.04
CA GLN A 78 -9.50 -18.17 43.46
C GLN A 78 -10.40 -17.03 43.96
N ILE A 79 -11.57 -17.38 44.48
CA ILE A 79 -12.55 -16.43 44.99
C ILE A 79 -12.59 -16.54 46.51
N ARG A 80 -12.30 -15.44 47.22
CA ARG A 80 -12.47 -15.36 48.67
C ARG A 80 -13.67 -14.51 49.02
N ALA A 81 -14.60 -15.11 49.74
CA ALA A 81 -15.85 -14.46 50.12
C ALA A 81 -16.23 -14.86 51.56
N ASN A 82 -16.06 -13.92 52.49
CA ASN A 82 -16.41 -14.10 53.90
C ASN A 82 -17.34 -12.98 54.33
N ILE A 83 -18.34 -13.29 55.17
CA ILE A 83 -19.31 -12.30 55.64
C ILE A 83 -18.59 -11.10 56.27
N ASP A 84 -19.07 -9.89 55.97
CA ASP A 84 -18.53 -8.61 56.43
C ASP A 84 -17.08 -8.32 55.98
N ARG A 85 -16.58 -9.06 54.98
CA ARG A 85 -15.30 -8.81 54.29
C ARG A 85 -15.55 -8.45 52.82
N GLN A 86 -14.57 -7.80 52.21
CA GLN A 86 -14.59 -7.50 50.78
C GLN A 86 -14.47 -8.78 49.95
N LEU A 87 -15.14 -8.82 48.81
CA LEU A 87 -14.98 -9.88 47.82
C LEU A 87 -13.61 -9.77 47.13
N GLU A 88 -12.82 -10.84 47.20
CA GLU A 88 -11.52 -10.92 46.54
C GLU A 88 -11.56 -11.97 45.44
N ILE A 89 -11.07 -11.64 44.24
CA ILE A 89 -10.88 -12.58 43.14
C ILE A 89 -9.43 -12.50 42.69
N THR A 90 -8.75 -13.63 42.73
CA THR A 90 -7.40 -13.81 42.19
C THR A 90 -7.51 -14.58 40.89
N ALA A 91 -6.82 -14.12 39.84
CA ALA A 91 -6.70 -14.83 38.57
C ALA A 91 -5.23 -15.11 38.29
N SER A 92 -4.92 -16.33 37.86
CA SER A 92 -3.56 -16.77 37.55
C SER A 92 -3.47 -17.49 36.20
N ALA A 93 -2.43 -17.16 35.42
CA ALA A 93 -2.18 -17.72 34.11
C ALA A 93 -0.67 -17.90 33.89
N GLY A 94 -0.19 -19.15 33.91
CA GLY A 94 1.25 -19.44 33.96
C GLY A 94 1.90 -18.80 35.19
N ASP A 95 2.98 -18.05 35.00
CA ASP A 95 3.71 -17.36 36.09
C ASP A 95 3.07 -16.02 36.52
N MET A 96 1.90 -15.66 35.97
CA MET A 96 1.25 -14.38 36.24
C MET A 96 0.09 -14.59 37.21
N GLU A 97 0.07 -13.81 38.28
CA GLU A 97 -1.07 -13.73 39.21
C GLU A 97 -1.48 -12.27 39.41
N VAL A 98 -2.80 -12.02 39.47
CA VAL A 98 -3.37 -10.71 39.78
C VAL A 98 -4.52 -10.84 40.77
N LEU A 99 -4.63 -9.88 41.67
CA LEU A 99 -5.70 -9.78 42.66
C LEU A 99 -6.59 -8.57 42.37
N HIS A 100 -7.90 -8.79 42.42
CA HIS A 100 -8.90 -7.74 42.46
C HIS A 100 -9.71 -7.85 43.76
N VAL A 101 -9.75 -6.75 44.51
CA VAL A 101 -10.58 -6.59 45.70
C VAL A 101 -11.74 -5.67 45.32
N SER A 102 -12.96 -6.16 45.45
CA SER A 102 -14.18 -5.40 45.17
C SER A 102 -14.55 -4.51 46.36
N ASP A 103 -15.20 -3.38 46.08
CA ASP A 103 -15.79 -2.52 47.13
C ASP A 103 -17.01 -3.19 47.80
N TYR A 104 -17.50 -4.31 47.26
CA TYR A 104 -18.63 -5.04 47.81
C TYR A 104 -18.24 -5.83 49.07
N LEU A 105 -18.95 -5.57 50.17
CA LEU A 105 -18.89 -6.38 51.38
C LEU A 105 -19.86 -7.56 51.26
N VAL A 106 -19.36 -8.77 51.42
CA VAL A 106 -20.16 -10.00 51.36
C VAL A 106 -21.16 -10.02 52.52
N GLN A 107 -22.43 -10.27 52.21
CA GLN A 107 -23.51 -10.18 53.19
C GLN A 107 -24.04 -11.56 53.57
N LYS A 108 -24.71 -11.64 54.73
CA LYS A 108 -25.59 -12.77 55.04
C LYS A 108 -26.79 -12.78 54.09
N PRO A 109 -27.21 -13.95 53.60
CA PRO A 109 -28.39 -14.05 52.76
C PRO A 109 -29.65 -13.64 53.53
N LYS A 110 -30.44 -12.73 52.95
CA LYS A 110 -31.77 -12.38 53.48
C LYS A 110 -32.87 -13.35 53.04
N ASN A 111 -32.72 -13.92 51.84
CA ASN A 111 -33.67 -14.88 51.25
C ASN A 111 -32.98 -16.19 50.88
N ALA A 112 -32.10 -16.16 49.87
CA ALA A 112 -31.36 -17.32 49.39
C ALA A 112 -29.86 -16.98 49.26
N PRO A 113 -28.95 -17.90 49.61
CA PRO A 113 -27.52 -17.75 49.37
C PRO A 113 -27.20 -17.77 47.87
N THR A 114 -26.09 -17.15 47.49
CA THR A 114 -25.54 -17.29 46.14
C THR A 114 -24.87 -18.65 46.03
N SER A 115 -25.37 -19.53 45.16
CA SER A 115 -24.86 -20.90 45.08
C SER A 115 -23.45 -20.95 44.47
N VAL A 116 -22.67 -21.95 44.87
CA VAL A 116 -21.34 -22.21 44.29
C VAL A 116 -21.41 -22.39 42.77
N GLU A 117 -22.48 -23.02 42.28
CA GLU A 117 -22.74 -23.20 40.85
C GLU A 117 -22.94 -21.86 40.13
N GLN A 118 -23.71 -20.92 40.71
CA GLN A 118 -23.93 -19.59 40.15
C GLN A 118 -22.64 -18.77 40.09
N ILE A 119 -21.82 -18.85 41.14
CA ILE A 119 -20.51 -18.18 41.18
C ILE A 119 -19.62 -18.74 40.08
N THR A 120 -19.53 -20.06 39.98
CA THR A 120 -18.71 -20.76 39.00
C THR A 120 -19.12 -20.42 37.57
N ASP A 121 -20.42 -20.44 37.25
CA ASP A 121 -20.93 -20.13 35.90
C ASP A 121 -20.60 -18.68 35.49
N ILE A 122 -20.69 -17.72 36.42
CA ILE A 122 -20.31 -16.33 36.12
C ILE A 122 -18.82 -16.21 35.84
N ILE A 123 -17.97 -16.84 36.66
CA ILE A 123 -16.51 -16.75 36.52
C ILE A 123 -16.03 -17.43 35.23
N LYS A 124 -16.65 -18.55 34.83
CA LYS A 124 -16.35 -19.25 33.56
C LYS A 124 -16.64 -18.42 32.31
N ARG A 125 -17.57 -17.47 32.38
CA ARG A 125 -18.00 -16.66 31.22
C ARG A 125 -17.00 -15.54 30.92
N LEU A 126 -15.90 -15.90 30.25
CA LEU A 126 -14.84 -14.97 29.84
C LEU A 126 -15.06 -14.31 28.47
N GLY A 127 -16.11 -14.69 27.73
CA GLY A 127 -16.53 -14.03 26.48
C GLY A 127 -15.44 -14.02 25.40
N ASP A 128 -15.24 -12.85 24.78
CA ASP A 128 -14.28 -12.63 23.68
C ASP A 128 -12.84 -12.40 24.15
N THR A 129 -12.54 -12.66 25.42
CA THR A 129 -11.16 -12.57 25.92
C THR A 129 -10.32 -13.74 25.40
N PRO A 130 -8.98 -13.59 25.33
CA PRO A 130 -8.08 -14.68 24.93
C PRO A 130 -7.93 -15.77 26.00
N TYR A 131 -8.80 -15.78 27.02
CA TYR A 131 -8.71 -16.65 28.19
C TYR A 131 -9.79 -17.74 28.18
N ILE A 132 -9.46 -18.87 28.81
CA ILE A 132 -10.43 -19.92 29.18
C ILE A 132 -10.28 -20.21 30.68
N ALA A 133 -11.40 -20.31 31.39
CA ALA A 133 -11.35 -20.66 32.81
C ALA A 133 -11.04 -22.15 32.95
N ASP A 134 -9.99 -22.48 33.69
CA ASP A 134 -9.50 -23.85 33.87
C ASP A 134 -9.93 -24.37 35.26
N GLU A 135 -9.25 -23.94 36.33
CA GLU A 135 -9.68 -24.22 37.72
C GLU A 135 -10.37 -23.02 38.38
N ILE A 136 -11.40 -23.29 39.19
CA ILE A 136 -12.11 -22.27 39.98
C ILE A 136 -12.27 -22.78 41.41
N GLU A 137 -11.58 -22.14 42.35
CA GLU A 137 -11.59 -22.46 43.77
C GLU A 137 -12.35 -21.39 44.55
N LEU A 138 -13.36 -21.78 45.32
CA LEU A 138 -14.06 -20.89 46.25
C LEU A 138 -13.55 -21.13 47.68
N LYS A 139 -13.06 -20.07 48.33
CA LYS A 139 -12.59 -20.09 49.72
C LYS A 139 -13.45 -19.17 50.58
N GLY A 140 -14.24 -19.74 51.49
CA GLY A 140 -15.10 -18.93 52.36
C GLY A 140 -16.21 -19.71 53.02
N GLN A 141 -17.19 -18.98 53.55
CA GLN A 141 -18.39 -19.54 54.18
C GLN A 141 -19.43 -19.93 53.12
N GLU A 142 -20.15 -21.03 53.33
CA GLU A 142 -21.14 -21.55 52.38
C GLU A 142 -22.45 -20.71 52.34
N ASP A 143 -22.76 -19.98 53.42
CA ASP A 143 -23.97 -19.16 53.56
C ASP A 143 -23.71 -17.67 53.29
N ILE A 144 -23.28 -17.34 52.06
CA ILE A 144 -22.99 -15.97 51.62
C ILE A 144 -23.98 -15.47 50.57
N PHE A 145 -24.17 -14.15 50.52
CA PHE A 145 -24.89 -13.47 49.47
C PHE A 145 -23.98 -12.47 48.74
N ILE A 146 -23.88 -12.66 47.43
CA ILE A 146 -23.20 -11.76 46.50
C ILE A 146 -24.13 -11.55 45.29
N PRO A 147 -24.50 -10.31 44.95
CA PRO A 147 -25.24 -10.03 43.73
C PRO A 147 -24.45 -10.47 42.49
N LEU A 148 -25.12 -11.13 41.55
CA LEU A 148 -24.51 -11.62 40.30
C LEU A 148 -23.80 -10.50 39.50
N GLY A 149 -24.32 -9.27 39.60
CA GLY A 149 -23.72 -8.08 39.00
C GLY A 149 -22.36 -7.71 39.59
N GLU A 150 -22.15 -7.93 40.90
CA GLU A 150 -20.86 -7.68 41.56
C GLU A 150 -19.83 -8.74 41.16
N LEU A 151 -20.24 -10.01 41.10
CA LEU A 151 -19.37 -11.08 40.58
C LEU A 151 -18.94 -10.81 39.14
N THR A 152 -19.87 -10.35 38.30
CA THR A 152 -19.59 -10.02 36.91
C THR A 152 -18.61 -8.85 36.80
N ARG A 153 -18.76 -7.81 37.64
CA ARG A 153 -17.82 -6.69 37.71
C ARG A 153 -16.44 -7.13 38.18
N ALA A 154 -16.36 -7.82 39.32
CA ALA A 154 -15.11 -8.28 39.90
C ALA A 154 -14.35 -9.22 38.96
N ARG A 155 -15.07 -10.11 38.25
CA ARG A 155 -14.51 -10.96 37.19
C ARG A 155 -13.93 -10.12 36.04
N ARG A 156 -14.68 -9.13 35.54
CA ARG A 156 -14.18 -8.25 34.45
C ARG A 156 -12.91 -7.53 34.88
N SER A 157 -12.91 -6.94 36.08
CA SER A 157 -11.77 -6.18 36.58
C SER A 157 -10.53 -7.04 36.86
N VAL A 158 -10.68 -8.28 37.35
CA VAL A 158 -9.51 -9.18 37.52
C VAL A 158 -8.95 -9.63 36.18
N VAL A 159 -9.81 -9.89 35.19
CA VAL A 159 -9.40 -10.30 33.84
C VAL A 159 -8.74 -9.14 33.10
N GLU A 160 -9.25 -7.91 33.24
CA GLU A 160 -8.61 -6.70 32.72
C GLU A 160 -7.20 -6.50 33.29
N LYS A 161 -7.04 -6.63 34.61
CA LYS A 161 -5.71 -6.58 35.26
C LYS A 161 -4.77 -7.66 34.75
N LEU A 162 -5.28 -8.88 34.54
CA LEU A 162 -4.48 -9.99 34.01
C LEU A 162 -4.01 -9.67 32.59
N GLN A 163 -4.89 -9.09 31.78
CA GLN A 163 -4.59 -8.69 30.41
C GLN A 163 -3.59 -7.55 30.35
N GLU A 164 -3.71 -6.53 31.20
CA GLU A 164 -2.72 -5.45 31.32
C GLU A 164 -1.34 -6.02 31.65
N LYS A 165 -1.25 -6.86 32.68
CA LYS A 165 0.00 -7.52 33.09
C LYS A 165 0.59 -8.41 31.99
N GLN A 166 -0.26 -9.04 31.17
CA GLN A 166 0.21 -9.81 30.02
C GLN A 166 0.75 -8.90 28.91
N LEU A 167 0.08 -7.78 28.63
CA LEU A 167 0.49 -6.82 27.61
C LEU A 167 1.79 -6.07 27.97
N GLU A 168 2.07 -5.87 29.26
CA GLU A 168 3.35 -5.30 29.71
C GLU A 168 4.56 -6.09 29.20
N LYS A 169 4.46 -7.42 29.11
CA LYS A 169 5.54 -8.28 28.55
C LYS A 169 5.81 -8.01 27.07
N PHE A 170 4.82 -7.51 26.34
CA PHE A 170 4.89 -7.23 24.91
C PHE A 170 5.01 -5.73 24.61
N HIS A 171 5.16 -4.89 25.64
CA HIS A 171 5.36 -3.46 25.45
C HIS A 171 6.72 -3.23 24.79
N ARG A 172 6.69 -2.86 23.51
CA ARG A 172 7.89 -2.41 22.81
C ARG A 172 8.31 -1.10 23.45
N GLN A 173 9.51 -1.09 24.03
CA GLN A 173 10.11 0.16 24.48
C GLN A 173 10.09 1.16 23.32
N PRO A 174 9.58 2.39 23.52
CA PRO A 174 9.64 3.40 22.47
C PRO A 174 11.10 3.58 22.11
N LYS A 175 11.45 3.24 20.87
CA LYS A 175 12.74 3.64 20.32
C LYS A 175 12.65 5.15 20.20
N ASN A 176 13.39 5.86 21.05
CA ASN A 176 13.60 7.30 20.94
C ASN A 176 14.90 7.50 20.17
N PRO A 177 14.92 7.30 18.83
CA PRO A 177 16.14 7.54 18.08
C PRO A 177 16.55 8.99 18.27
N GLU A 178 17.84 9.21 18.52
CA GLU A 178 18.40 10.55 18.47
C GLU A 178 18.33 11.03 17.02
N LEU A 179 17.36 11.91 16.75
CA LEU A 179 17.23 12.53 15.44
C LEU A 179 18.22 13.71 15.37
N PRO A 180 19.00 13.83 14.28
CA PRO A 180 19.84 15.00 14.10
C PRO A 180 18.97 16.25 14.10
N ALA A 181 19.41 17.30 14.81
CA ALA A 181 18.70 18.57 14.83
C ALA A 181 18.60 19.12 13.40
N SER A 182 17.36 19.29 12.92
CA SER A 182 17.12 19.95 11.63
C SER A 182 17.57 21.40 11.72
N ARG A 183 18.55 21.78 10.92
CA ARG A 183 18.97 23.18 10.79
C ARG A 183 18.49 23.68 9.44
N HIS A 184 17.52 24.58 9.46
CA HIS A 184 17.17 25.33 8.26
C HIS A 184 18.35 26.24 7.90
N LYS A 185 18.85 26.09 6.67
CA LYS A 185 19.79 27.06 6.13
C LYS A 185 18.99 28.33 5.80
N PRO A 186 19.32 29.50 6.39
CA PRO A 186 18.56 30.73 6.17
C PRO A 186 18.76 31.30 4.75
N GLU A 187 19.77 30.85 4.02
CA GLU A 187 20.00 31.27 2.64
C GLU A 187 19.16 30.43 1.68
N ASN A 188 18.27 31.10 0.95
CA ASN A 188 17.66 30.53 -0.24
C ASN A 188 18.78 30.07 -1.18
N LYS A 189 18.80 28.79 -1.56
CA LYS A 189 19.65 28.30 -2.66
C LYS A 189 19.49 29.30 -3.82
N ILE A 190 20.60 29.88 -4.28
CA ILE A 190 20.58 30.77 -5.46
C ILE A 190 19.85 30.01 -6.57
N PRO A 191 18.76 30.57 -7.16
CA PRO A 191 17.97 29.85 -8.14
C PRO A 191 18.85 29.41 -9.30
N ARG A 192 19.16 28.11 -9.35
CA ARG A 192 19.81 27.52 -10.52
C ARG A 192 18.78 27.47 -11.65
N LYS A 193 19.28 27.37 -12.88
CA LYS A 193 18.40 27.10 -14.02
C LYS A 193 17.67 25.78 -13.75
N LEU A 194 16.33 25.83 -13.66
CA LEU A 194 15.51 24.63 -13.55
C LEU A 194 15.74 23.73 -14.77
N LEU A 195 15.98 22.46 -14.51
CA LEU A 195 16.10 21.43 -15.54
C LEU A 195 14.72 20.81 -15.79
N LEU A 196 14.52 20.31 -17.00
CA LEU A 196 13.33 19.57 -17.38
C LEU A 196 13.65 18.09 -17.55
N SER A 197 13.05 17.25 -16.73
CA SER A 197 13.14 15.80 -16.86
C SER A 197 11.85 15.20 -17.39
N VAL A 198 11.98 14.13 -18.16
CA VAL A 198 10.86 13.48 -18.85
C VAL A 198 10.95 11.96 -18.71
N GLU A 199 9.94 11.34 -18.10
CA GLU A 199 9.80 9.89 -18.03
C GLU A 199 8.96 9.36 -19.19
N VAL A 200 9.49 8.36 -19.91
CA VAL A 200 8.88 7.78 -21.12
C VAL A 200 8.95 6.26 -21.08
N ALA A 201 8.01 5.60 -21.75
CA ALA A 201 7.91 4.13 -21.77
C ALA A 201 8.76 3.46 -22.87
N ASP A 202 9.15 4.19 -23.92
CA ASP A 202 9.79 3.61 -25.11
C ASP A 202 10.82 4.55 -25.78
N ILE A 203 11.48 4.04 -26.82
CA ILE A 203 12.55 4.72 -27.56
C ILE A 203 12.02 5.92 -28.37
N GLU A 204 10.82 5.84 -28.93
CA GLU A 204 10.25 6.94 -29.72
C GLU A 204 9.78 8.08 -28.81
N GLY A 205 9.28 7.77 -27.62
CA GLY A 205 9.07 8.71 -26.53
C GLY A 205 10.36 9.41 -26.12
N ALA A 206 11.46 8.66 -25.95
CA ALA A 206 12.76 9.21 -25.60
C ALA A 206 13.30 10.16 -26.68
N LYS A 207 13.22 9.76 -27.96
CA LYS A 207 13.57 10.65 -29.08
C LYS A 207 12.72 11.92 -29.04
N THR A 208 11.42 11.77 -28.89
CA THR A 208 10.49 12.89 -28.84
C THR A 208 10.83 13.86 -27.71
N ALA A 209 11.06 13.37 -26.50
CA ALA A 209 11.48 14.17 -25.36
C ALA A 209 12.81 14.91 -25.64
N ALA A 210 13.80 14.22 -26.22
CA ALA A 210 15.09 14.80 -26.57
C ALA A 210 14.98 15.93 -27.62
N TYR A 211 14.12 15.76 -28.63
CA TYR A 211 13.84 16.77 -29.64
C TYR A 211 13.03 17.95 -29.11
N SER A 212 12.16 17.73 -28.11
CA SER A 212 11.35 18.75 -27.48
C SER A 212 12.05 19.54 -26.37
N GLY A 213 13.30 19.19 -26.03
CA GLY A 213 14.15 19.99 -25.15
C GLY A 213 14.25 19.50 -23.70
N ALA A 214 14.00 18.21 -23.46
CA ALA A 214 14.33 17.57 -22.19
C ALA A 214 15.83 17.69 -21.89
N ASP A 215 16.15 17.98 -20.63
CA ASP A 215 17.53 18.00 -20.10
C ASP A 215 17.89 16.63 -19.49
N ILE A 216 16.89 15.90 -18.99
CA ILE A 216 17.01 14.54 -18.43
C ILE A 216 15.89 13.65 -19.02
N ILE A 217 16.19 12.38 -19.33
CA ILE A 217 15.20 11.41 -19.79
C ILE A 217 15.27 10.16 -18.91
N TYR A 218 14.13 9.79 -18.31
CA TYR A 218 13.94 8.53 -17.61
C TYR A 218 13.35 7.50 -18.57
N ILE A 219 13.98 6.33 -18.68
CA ILE A 219 13.55 5.25 -19.58
C ILE A 219 13.79 3.87 -18.92
N PRO A 220 12.93 2.86 -19.14
CA PRO A 220 13.12 1.53 -18.57
C PRO A 220 14.49 0.91 -18.87
N ALA A 221 15.11 0.31 -17.85
CA ALA A 221 16.46 -0.28 -17.93
C ALA A 221 16.56 -1.47 -18.91
N ASP A 222 15.46 -2.18 -19.17
CA ASP A 222 15.41 -3.26 -20.17
C ASP A 222 15.49 -2.75 -21.63
N LEU A 223 15.38 -1.44 -21.84
CA LEU A 223 15.61 -0.80 -23.14
C LEU A 223 17.07 -0.35 -23.34
N PHE A 224 17.98 -0.66 -22.42
CA PHE A 224 19.39 -0.25 -22.50
C PHE A 224 20.03 -0.52 -23.88
N ASP A 225 19.97 -1.76 -24.36
CA ASP A 225 20.62 -2.12 -25.63
C ASP A 225 19.97 -1.42 -26.84
N LYS A 226 18.67 -1.08 -26.76
CA LYS A 226 17.95 -0.32 -27.79
C LYS A 226 18.31 1.16 -27.77
N VAL A 227 18.54 1.74 -26.60
CA VAL A 227 19.04 3.12 -26.47
C VAL A 227 20.43 3.23 -27.07
N GLU A 228 21.34 2.32 -26.72
CA GLU A 228 22.73 2.31 -27.20
C GLU A 228 22.86 2.09 -28.71
N SER A 229 21.98 1.28 -29.30
CA SER A 229 21.99 1.02 -30.76
C SER A 229 21.30 2.10 -31.59
N ASN A 230 20.54 3.01 -30.96
CA ASN A 230 19.82 4.07 -31.67
C ASN A 230 20.73 5.29 -31.92
N LYS A 231 21.31 5.36 -33.13
CA LYS A 231 22.24 6.43 -33.52
C LYS A 231 21.64 7.84 -33.45
N ASP A 232 20.38 7.99 -33.81
CA ASP A 232 19.68 9.28 -33.81
C ASP A 232 19.52 9.81 -32.38
N LEU A 233 19.02 8.96 -31.48
CA LEU A 233 18.90 9.29 -30.06
C LEU A 233 20.27 9.56 -29.43
N ALA A 234 21.26 8.70 -29.66
CA ALA A 234 22.61 8.88 -29.13
C ALA A 234 23.28 10.19 -29.59
N GLN A 235 23.12 10.56 -30.86
CA GLN A 235 23.59 11.84 -31.38
C GLN A 235 22.90 13.00 -30.66
N LYS A 236 21.57 12.92 -30.49
CA LYS A 236 20.80 13.98 -29.83
C LYS A 236 21.18 14.15 -28.37
N ILE A 237 21.33 13.04 -27.64
CA ILE A 237 21.81 13.00 -26.25
C ILE A 237 23.13 13.74 -26.13
N LYS A 238 24.11 13.43 -26.98
CA LYS A 238 25.44 14.04 -26.95
C LYS A 238 25.40 15.53 -27.32
N MET A 239 24.67 15.91 -28.37
CA MET A 239 24.59 17.29 -28.84
C MET A 239 23.96 18.23 -27.80
N ASN A 240 22.94 17.75 -27.09
CA ASN A 240 22.18 18.54 -26.14
C ASN A 240 22.61 18.31 -24.68
N ASN A 241 23.61 17.46 -24.43
CA ASN A 241 24.08 17.06 -23.10
C ASN A 241 22.93 16.55 -22.19
N ILE A 242 22.11 15.64 -22.74
CA ILE A 242 20.95 15.08 -22.05
C ILE A 242 21.42 13.96 -21.11
N GLU A 243 20.99 14.00 -19.85
CA GLU A 243 21.21 12.89 -18.91
C GLU A 243 20.20 11.77 -19.17
N ILE A 244 20.66 10.53 -19.31
CA ILE A 244 19.79 9.34 -19.34
C ILE A 244 19.78 8.68 -17.97
N VAL A 245 18.58 8.46 -17.44
CA VAL A 245 18.33 7.72 -16.21
C VAL A 245 17.57 6.44 -16.55
N PHE A 246 18.19 5.28 -16.32
CA PHE A 246 17.55 3.99 -16.53
C PHE A 246 16.73 3.58 -15.30
N THR A 247 15.41 3.44 -15.44
CA THR A 247 14.51 3.09 -14.33
C THR A 247 14.41 1.58 -14.18
N LEU A 248 14.57 1.11 -12.94
CA LEU A 248 14.27 -0.27 -12.57
C LEU A 248 12.79 -0.42 -12.20
N PRO A 249 12.22 -1.64 -12.28
CA PRO A 249 10.84 -1.86 -11.85
C PRO A 249 10.59 -1.40 -10.42
N ALA A 250 9.40 -0.85 -10.17
CA ALA A 250 9.00 -0.38 -8.85
C ALA A 250 8.91 -1.50 -7.79
N ILE A 251 8.74 -2.75 -8.22
CA ILE A 251 8.69 -3.93 -7.36
C ILE A 251 9.59 -4.99 -7.98
N ILE A 252 10.57 -5.46 -7.22
CA ILE A 252 11.53 -6.49 -7.63
C ILE A 252 11.66 -7.47 -6.47
N HIS A 253 11.44 -8.76 -6.75
CA HIS A 253 11.73 -9.81 -5.77
C HIS A 253 13.22 -10.15 -5.74
N GLU A 254 13.70 -10.68 -4.63
CA GLU A 254 15.14 -10.99 -4.44
C GLU A 254 15.71 -11.90 -5.54
N ASN A 255 14.92 -12.88 -6.00
CA ASN A 255 15.28 -13.77 -7.11
C ASN A 255 15.28 -13.09 -8.50
N GLU A 256 14.64 -11.93 -8.65
CA GLU A 256 14.64 -11.13 -9.86
C GLU A 256 15.79 -10.12 -9.86
N LEU A 257 16.23 -9.66 -8.69
CA LEU A 257 17.29 -8.67 -8.54
C LEU A 257 18.61 -9.13 -9.19
N GLU A 258 18.93 -10.42 -9.07
CA GLU A 258 20.13 -11.01 -9.69
C GLU A 258 20.17 -10.81 -11.21
N LYS A 259 19.01 -10.86 -11.88
CA LYS A 259 18.89 -10.72 -13.35
C LYS A 259 19.20 -9.30 -13.82
N TRP A 260 19.20 -8.33 -12.93
CA TRP A 260 19.50 -6.93 -13.26
C TRP A 260 20.98 -6.60 -13.19
N LYS A 261 21.82 -7.44 -12.55
CA LYS A 261 23.25 -7.15 -12.37
C LYS A 261 23.97 -6.91 -13.70
N ASP A 262 23.75 -7.74 -14.71
CA ASP A 262 24.37 -7.59 -16.03
C ASP A 262 24.03 -6.24 -16.68
N ILE A 263 22.76 -5.82 -16.61
CA ILE A 263 22.31 -4.52 -17.14
C ILE A 263 22.92 -3.37 -16.32
N LEU A 264 22.99 -3.51 -15.00
CA LEU A 264 23.59 -2.51 -14.11
C LEU A 264 25.10 -2.35 -14.36
N GLU A 265 25.82 -3.42 -14.63
CA GLU A 265 27.24 -3.35 -15.03
C GLU A 265 27.43 -2.63 -16.36
N LYS A 266 26.57 -2.90 -17.35
CA LYS A 266 26.55 -2.16 -18.63
C LYS A 266 26.29 -0.67 -18.42
N ILE A 267 25.28 -0.33 -17.60
CA ILE A 267 24.93 1.04 -17.24
C ILE A 267 26.10 1.74 -16.55
N LYS A 268 26.74 1.08 -15.55
CA LYS A 268 27.93 1.58 -14.86
C LYS A 268 29.04 1.90 -15.86
N THR A 269 29.36 0.95 -16.74
CA THR A 269 30.46 1.06 -17.71
C THR A 269 30.26 2.24 -18.67
N ARG A 270 29.01 2.54 -19.02
CA ARG A 270 28.67 3.68 -19.88
C ARG A 270 28.51 5.00 -19.13
N GLY A 271 28.54 4.98 -17.80
CA GLY A 271 28.40 6.17 -16.97
C GLY A 271 26.97 6.73 -16.94
N TYR A 272 25.95 5.90 -17.18
CA TYR A 272 24.56 6.32 -17.05
C TYR A 272 24.10 6.31 -15.59
N THR A 273 23.02 7.04 -15.32
CA THR A 273 22.37 7.10 -14.00
C THR A 273 21.27 6.04 -13.91
N ILE A 274 20.98 5.54 -12.71
CA ILE A 274 19.85 4.62 -12.48
C ILE A 274 18.77 5.23 -11.59
N GLY A 275 17.51 4.97 -11.92
CA GLY A 275 16.35 5.31 -11.09
C GLY A 275 15.98 4.13 -10.20
N CYS A 276 16.07 4.31 -8.89
CA CYS A 276 15.76 3.30 -7.88
C CYS A 276 14.40 3.60 -7.23
N GLY A 277 13.49 2.63 -7.25
CA GLY A 277 12.15 2.75 -6.66
C GLY A 277 12.04 2.17 -5.25
N GLU A 278 13.03 1.42 -4.78
CA GLU A 278 12.95 0.72 -3.49
C GLU A 278 14.35 0.49 -2.87
N PRO A 279 14.46 0.26 -1.54
CA PRO A 279 15.74 0.20 -0.83
C PRO A 279 16.76 -0.82 -1.35
N GLY A 280 16.34 -1.97 -1.86
CA GLY A 280 17.19 -3.02 -2.43
C GLY A 280 17.95 -2.55 -3.68
N THR A 281 17.25 -1.95 -4.65
CA THR A 281 17.84 -1.35 -5.85
C THR A 281 18.77 -0.21 -5.50
N LEU A 282 18.39 0.64 -4.54
CA LEU A 282 19.25 1.74 -4.07
C LEU A 282 20.55 1.20 -3.43
N ARG A 283 20.43 0.20 -2.56
CA ARG A 283 21.58 -0.46 -1.93
C ARG A 283 22.49 -1.10 -2.96
N LEU A 284 21.92 -1.81 -3.95
CA LEU A 284 22.68 -2.44 -5.02
C LEU A 284 23.40 -1.40 -5.87
N ALA A 285 22.73 -0.31 -6.24
CA ALA A 285 23.33 0.83 -6.94
C ALA A 285 24.54 1.38 -6.18
N HIS A 286 24.38 1.60 -4.88
CA HIS A 286 25.42 2.14 -4.01
C HIS A 286 26.61 1.19 -3.91
N GLN A 287 26.38 -0.12 -3.69
CA GLN A 287 27.43 -1.13 -3.67
C GLN A 287 28.19 -1.23 -4.99
N MET A 288 27.48 -1.05 -6.11
CA MET A 288 28.08 -1.03 -7.44
C MET A 288 28.65 0.34 -7.81
N GLU A 289 28.58 1.35 -6.94
CA GLU A 289 29.06 2.72 -7.18
C GLU A 289 28.44 3.37 -8.43
N ILE A 290 27.16 3.08 -8.68
CA ILE A 290 26.40 3.65 -9.79
C ILE A 290 25.68 4.90 -9.29
N LYS A 291 25.80 6.01 -10.03
CA LYS A 291 25.03 7.22 -9.75
C LYS A 291 23.54 6.88 -9.81
N CYS A 292 22.79 7.21 -8.76
CA CYS A 292 21.38 6.89 -8.70
C CYS A 292 20.48 8.07 -8.31
N VAL A 293 19.22 7.96 -8.69
CA VAL A 293 18.10 8.81 -8.30
C VAL A 293 17.14 7.96 -7.46
N ALA A 294 16.77 8.44 -6.28
CA ALA A 294 15.67 7.86 -5.51
C ALA A 294 14.34 8.39 -6.07
N LEU A 295 13.55 7.48 -6.64
CA LEU A 295 12.30 7.80 -7.32
C LEU A 295 11.17 8.07 -6.30
N LYS A 296 10.05 8.57 -6.82
CA LYS A 296 8.80 8.91 -6.09
C LYS A 296 8.27 7.78 -5.18
N ASN A 297 8.59 6.52 -5.51
CA ASN A 297 8.20 5.33 -4.75
C ASN A 297 8.71 5.29 -3.30
N PHE A 298 9.75 6.07 -2.98
CA PHE A 298 10.23 6.22 -1.60
C PHE A 298 9.35 7.10 -0.71
N THR A 299 8.34 7.77 -1.27
CA THR A 299 7.38 8.58 -0.50
C THR A 299 8.11 9.59 0.40
N ILE A 300 8.92 10.45 -0.24
CA ILE A 300 9.84 11.36 0.45
C ILE A 300 9.08 12.59 0.96
N PHE A 301 8.81 12.65 2.26
CA PHE A 301 8.04 13.71 2.92
C PHE A 301 8.82 14.61 3.88
N ASN A 302 10.08 14.29 4.16
CA ASN A 302 10.88 15.04 5.13
C ASN A 302 12.37 14.95 4.81
N SER A 303 13.15 15.88 5.36
CA SER A 303 14.59 15.95 5.16
C SER A 303 15.36 14.78 5.78
N LEU A 304 14.82 14.10 6.80
CA LEU A 304 15.46 12.90 7.37
C LEU A 304 15.49 11.76 6.34
N THR A 305 14.37 11.52 5.65
CA THR A 305 14.31 10.55 4.55
C THR A 305 15.29 10.92 3.44
N THR A 306 15.33 12.20 3.04
CA THR A 306 16.30 12.69 2.05
C THR A 306 17.74 12.40 2.47
N ASN A 307 18.11 12.69 3.71
CA ASN A 307 19.47 12.46 4.22
C ASN A 307 19.83 10.97 4.25
N VAL A 308 18.89 10.10 4.62
CA VAL A 308 19.11 8.65 4.58
C VAL A 308 19.34 8.18 3.15
N LEU A 309 18.53 8.61 2.19
CA LEU A 309 18.69 8.24 0.79
C LEU A 309 20.03 8.74 0.23
N GLN A 310 20.42 9.96 0.58
CA GLN A 310 21.71 10.53 0.20
C GLN A 310 22.89 9.74 0.74
N ALA A 311 22.87 9.42 2.04
CA ALA A 311 23.90 8.61 2.69
C ALA A 311 24.01 7.20 2.08
N ASN A 312 22.94 6.73 1.44
CA ASN A 312 22.89 5.48 0.67
C ASN A 312 23.10 5.68 -0.83
N GLY A 313 23.76 6.78 -1.24
CA GLY A 313 24.25 6.97 -2.60
C GLY A 313 23.32 7.73 -3.56
N ALA A 314 22.13 8.17 -3.12
CA ALA A 314 21.25 8.96 -3.97
C ALA A 314 21.86 10.34 -4.26
N SER A 315 22.03 10.64 -5.55
CA SER A 315 22.50 11.96 -6.03
C SER A 315 21.35 12.94 -6.30
N ARG A 316 20.13 12.40 -6.42
CA ARG A 316 18.89 13.14 -6.63
C ARG A 316 17.73 12.39 -5.99
N VAL A 317 16.75 13.14 -5.51
CA VAL A 317 15.48 12.61 -4.97
C VAL A 317 14.30 13.23 -5.70
N ILE A 318 13.30 12.40 -6.02
CA ILE A 318 11.99 12.87 -6.48
C ILE A 318 11.08 12.99 -5.25
N LEU A 319 10.70 14.22 -4.90
CA LEU A 319 9.84 14.51 -3.76
C LEU A 319 8.41 14.02 -3.99
N SER A 320 7.72 13.71 -2.91
CA SER A 320 6.33 13.25 -2.97
C SER A 320 5.42 14.31 -3.62
N PRO A 321 4.53 13.91 -4.57
CA PRO A 321 3.53 14.84 -5.14
C PRO A 321 2.42 15.23 -4.15
N GLU A 322 2.44 14.63 -2.96
CA GLU A 322 1.47 14.86 -1.90
C GLU A 322 1.91 15.96 -0.91
N LEU A 323 3.15 16.44 -1.03
CA LEU A 323 3.65 17.58 -0.25
C LEU A 323 2.99 18.88 -0.69
N THR A 324 2.82 19.81 0.24
CA THR A 324 2.58 21.22 -0.10
C THR A 324 3.87 21.89 -0.62
N LEU A 325 3.71 23.02 -1.32
CA LEU A 325 4.86 23.84 -1.75
C LEU A 325 5.71 24.34 -0.56
N GLU A 326 5.07 24.66 0.56
CA GLU A 326 5.75 25.10 1.78
C GLU A 326 6.56 23.95 2.40
N GLU A 327 5.98 22.76 2.53
CA GLU A 327 6.70 21.59 3.03
C GLU A 327 7.86 21.20 2.10
N MET A 328 7.64 21.27 0.79
CA MET A 328 8.70 21.06 -0.20
C MET A 328 9.87 22.03 0.02
N GLN A 329 9.58 23.32 0.20
CA GLN A 329 10.58 24.34 0.49
C GLN A 329 11.34 24.05 1.80
N ASN A 330 10.61 23.64 2.85
CA ASN A 330 11.19 23.28 4.13
C ASN A 330 12.16 22.10 4.02
N ILE A 331 11.81 21.06 3.24
CA ILE A 331 12.69 19.91 2.96
C ILE A 331 13.97 20.36 2.26
N VAL A 332 13.84 21.17 1.19
CA VAL A 332 14.98 21.66 0.42
C VAL A 332 15.93 22.47 1.31
N GLN A 333 15.41 23.37 2.14
CA GLN A 333 16.20 24.23 3.03
C GLN A 333 16.84 23.48 4.21
N ALA A 334 16.24 22.39 4.66
CA ALA A 334 16.75 21.56 5.75
C ALA A 334 17.74 20.47 5.30
N SER A 335 17.99 20.35 3.99
CA SER A 335 18.83 19.29 3.42
C SER A 335 20.21 19.78 2.99
N ASP A 336 21.12 18.84 2.67
CA ASP A 336 22.43 19.19 2.12
C ASP A 336 22.30 19.77 0.69
N ASN A 337 23.20 20.69 0.34
CA ASN A 337 23.22 21.36 -0.97
C ASN A 337 23.79 20.47 -2.09
N THR A 338 24.29 19.30 -1.72
CA THR A 338 24.93 18.32 -2.62
C THR A 338 23.93 17.39 -3.30
N ILE A 339 22.71 17.24 -2.76
CA ILE A 339 21.63 16.49 -3.40
C ILE A 339 20.75 17.41 -4.26
N GLN A 340 20.32 16.88 -5.42
CA GLN A 340 19.34 17.54 -6.28
C GLN A 340 17.91 17.16 -5.88
N PHE A 341 17.00 18.13 -5.95
CA PHE A 341 15.59 17.93 -5.70
C PHE A 341 14.78 18.01 -6.99
N GLU A 342 13.94 17.02 -7.20
CA GLU A 342 13.07 16.90 -8.35
C GLU A 342 11.61 16.80 -7.90
N ALA A 343 10.68 17.42 -8.61
CA ALA A 343 9.26 17.39 -8.27
C ALA A 343 8.37 17.23 -9.51
N ILE A 344 7.27 16.48 -9.35
CA ILE A 344 6.36 16.15 -10.43
C ILE A 344 5.57 17.39 -10.83
N ALA A 345 5.80 17.89 -12.04
CA ALA A 345 5.12 19.05 -12.59
C ALA A 345 4.06 18.66 -13.62
N TYR A 346 4.15 17.47 -14.22
CA TYR A 346 3.14 16.91 -15.09
C TYR A 346 3.09 15.40 -14.96
N GLY A 347 1.91 14.79 -14.91
CA GLY A 347 1.82 13.33 -14.86
C GLY A 347 0.60 12.83 -14.12
N ARG A 348 0.42 11.50 -14.09
CA ARG A 348 -0.62 10.86 -13.29
C ARG A 348 0.04 10.09 -12.17
N GLN A 349 -0.42 10.33 -10.95
CA GLN A 349 0.05 9.56 -9.80
C GLN A 349 -0.33 8.09 -9.95
N GLN A 350 0.62 7.20 -9.69
CA GLN A 350 0.37 5.78 -9.54
C GLN A 350 -0.35 5.53 -8.21
N LEU A 351 -1.56 4.96 -8.26
CA LEU A 351 -2.36 4.68 -7.06
C LEU A 351 -2.17 3.26 -6.54
N LEU A 352 -2.14 2.27 -7.43
CA LEU A 352 -2.06 0.86 -7.05
C LEU A 352 -1.28 0.05 -8.09
N VAL A 353 -0.46 -0.88 -7.59
CA VAL A 353 0.15 -1.95 -8.40
C VAL A 353 -0.38 -3.27 -7.88
N THR A 354 -0.92 -4.11 -8.76
CA THR A 354 -1.38 -5.45 -8.42
C THR A 354 -0.36 -6.49 -8.89
N GLU A 355 -0.20 -7.56 -8.10
CA GLU A 355 0.61 -8.73 -8.49
C GLU A 355 0.05 -9.39 -9.75
N HIS A 356 -1.28 -9.45 -9.86
CA HIS A 356 -1.96 -10.11 -10.95
C HIS A 356 -2.31 -9.17 -12.09
N ASP A 357 -2.35 -9.74 -13.29
CA ASP A 357 -2.77 -9.07 -14.50
C ASP A 357 -4.30 -9.04 -14.62
N LEU A 358 -4.90 -7.92 -14.18
CA LEU A 358 -6.35 -7.72 -14.19
C LEU A 358 -6.92 -7.61 -15.62
N LEU A 359 -6.09 -7.29 -16.61
CA LEU A 359 -6.50 -7.12 -18.00
C LEU A 359 -6.37 -8.40 -18.81
N LYS A 360 -5.67 -9.42 -18.30
CA LYS A 360 -5.48 -10.72 -18.98
C LYS A 360 -6.78 -11.33 -19.53
N PRO A 361 -7.90 -11.41 -18.78
CA PRO A 361 -9.15 -11.97 -19.31
C PRO A 361 -9.75 -11.19 -20.50
N ILE A 362 -9.47 -9.89 -20.59
CA ILE A 362 -9.95 -9.02 -21.68
C ILE A 362 -9.03 -9.16 -22.90
N VAL A 363 -7.72 -9.29 -22.67
CA VAL A 363 -6.73 -9.57 -23.73
C VAL A 363 -6.94 -10.94 -24.35
N ASP A 364 -7.13 -11.99 -23.53
CA ASP A 364 -7.35 -13.35 -24.03
C ASP A 364 -8.63 -13.45 -24.90
N LYS A 365 -9.56 -12.49 -24.76
CA LYS A 365 -10.77 -12.35 -25.58
C LYS A 365 -10.60 -11.44 -26.81
N GLY A 366 -9.43 -10.84 -27.00
CA GLY A 366 -9.13 -9.94 -28.13
C GLY A 366 -9.76 -8.54 -28.02
N PHE A 367 -10.18 -8.11 -26.84
CA PHE A 367 -10.78 -6.78 -26.62
C PHE A 367 -9.77 -5.71 -26.16
N TYR A 368 -8.51 -6.09 -26.00
CA TYR A 368 -7.44 -5.20 -25.56
C TYR A 368 -6.13 -5.60 -26.25
N ASP A 369 -5.46 -4.63 -26.85
CA ASP A 369 -4.12 -4.70 -27.45
C ASP A 369 -3.19 -3.65 -26.81
N GLU A 370 -1.95 -3.54 -27.27
CA GLU A 370 -0.97 -2.60 -26.70
C GLU A 370 -1.39 -1.12 -26.84
N ASP A 371 -2.16 -0.79 -27.89
CA ASP A 371 -2.67 0.55 -28.17
C ASP A 371 -3.98 0.87 -27.42
N SER A 372 -4.56 -0.14 -26.77
CA SER A 372 -5.82 -0.01 -26.06
C SER A 372 -5.69 0.79 -24.76
N ASN A 373 -6.75 1.54 -24.44
CA ASN A 373 -6.87 2.25 -23.17
C ASN A 373 -7.95 1.58 -22.32
N ALA A 374 -7.55 1.04 -21.16
CA ALA A 374 -8.46 0.50 -20.16
C ALA A 374 -8.58 1.46 -18.98
N PHE A 375 -9.76 1.49 -18.35
CA PHE A 375 -10.03 2.33 -17.20
C PHE A 375 -10.87 1.56 -16.18
N LEU A 376 -10.57 1.70 -14.88
CA LEU A 376 -11.54 1.46 -13.83
C LEU A 376 -12.45 2.68 -13.76
N GLN A 377 -13.76 2.45 -13.88
CA GLN A 377 -14.74 3.52 -13.86
C GLN A 377 -15.46 3.52 -12.51
N HIS A 378 -15.27 4.61 -11.74
CA HIS A 378 -16.04 4.86 -10.54
C HIS A 378 -17.13 5.90 -10.87
N LYS A 379 -18.40 5.52 -10.69
CA LYS A 379 -19.57 6.32 -11.11
C LYS A 379 -19.49 6.66 -12.61
N LYS A 380 -20.22 7.69 -13.08
CA LYS A 380 -20.23 8.06 -14.51
C LYS A 380 -19.05 8.95 -14.94
N THR A 381 -18.31 9.54 -13.99
CA THR A 381 -17.35 10.63 -14.29
C THR A 381 -15.89 10.21 -14.18
N ASP A 382 -15.52 9.45 -13.15
CA ASP A 382 -14.11 9.25 -12.81
C ASP A 382 -13.59 7.98 -13.52
N ARG A 383 -12.51 8.15 -14.28
CA ARG A 383 -11.87 7.09 -15.06
C ARG A 383 -10.41 6.98 -14.67
N TYR A 384 -10.09 5.91 -13.95
CA TYR A 384 -8.74 5.61 -13.47
C TYR A 384 -8.04 4.74 -14.50
N PRO A 385 -6.99 5.22 -15.19
CA PRO A 385 -6.31 4.45 -16.22
C PRO A 385 -5.71 3.17 -15.65
N VAL A 386 -5.82 2.08 -16.42
CA VAL A 386 -5.31 0.76 -16.08
C VAL A 386 -4.38 0.31 -17.19
N LYS A 387 -3.15 -0.07 -16.84
CA LYS A 387 -2.18 -0.59 -17.81
C LYS A 387 -1.54 -1.87 -17.31
N ARG A 388 -1.26 -2.76 -18.26
CA ARG A 388 -0.39 -3.91 -18.04
C ARG A 388 1.06 -3.41 -17.99
N TRP A 389 1.77 -3.78 -16.94
CA TRP A 389 3.21 -3.58 -16.83
C TRP A 389 3.84 -4.92 -16.52
N ARG A 390 4.38 -5.58 -17.55
CA ARG A 390 4.83 -6.98 -17.47
C ARG A 390 3.69 -7.89 -17.01
N ASN A 391 3.86 -8.59 -15.89
CA ASN A 391 2.84 -9.48 -15.30
C ASN A 391 1.94 -8.78 -14.27
N ARG A 392 2.11 -7.47 -14.08
CA ARG A 392 1.41 -6.66 -13.08
C ARG A 392 0.42 -5.73 -13.76
N THR A 393 -0.57 -5.26 -13.01
CA THR A 393 -1.42 -4.15 -13.45
C THR A 393 -1.12 -2.91 -12.61
N VAL A 394 -1.01 -1.77 -13.28
CA VAL A 394 -0.80 -0.47 -12.65
C VAL A 394 -2.05 0.38 -12.87
N ILE A 395 -2.59 0.92 -11.78
CA ILE A 395 -3.75 1.79 -11.76
C ILE A 395 -3.29 3.20 -11.39
N TYR A 396 -3.72 4.17 -12.19
CA TYR A 396 -3.32 5.57 -12.07
C TYR A 396 -4.49 6.45 -11.64
N ASP A 397 -4.19 7.63 -11.13
CA ASP A 397 -5.19 8.63 -10.81
C ASP A 397 -5.98 9.05 -12.07
N SER A 398 -7.26 9.27 -11.84
CA SER A 398 -8.20 9.85 -12.79
C SER A 398 -7.81 11.26 -13.25
N HIS A 399 -7.10 12.03 -12.43
CA HIS A 399 -6.61 13.37 -12.76
C HIS A 399 -5.11 13.37 -13.13
N VAL A 400 -4.71 14.35 -13.92
CA VAL A 400 -3.31 14.61 -14.29
C VAL A 400 -2.86 15.84 -13.52
N ILE A 401 -1.77 15.74 -12.77
CA ILE A 401 -1.08 16.88 -12.20
C ILE A 401 -0.58 17.74 -13.36
N ASN A 402 -0.85 19.04 -13.32
CA ASN A 402 -0.35 19.99 -14.31
C ASN A 402 0.00 21.33 -13.66
N MET A 403 1.30 21.54 -13.47
CA MET A 403 1.88 22.73 -12.86
C MET A 403 2.43 23.72 -13.88
N LEU A 404 2.12 23.58 -15.19
CA LEU A 404 2.59 24.51 -16.23
C LEU A 404 2.26 25.98 -15.87
N ASN A 405 1.07 26.20 -15.30
CA ASN A 405 0.59 27.52 -14.92
C ASN A 405 1.17 28.01 -13.59
N ASN A 406 1.94 27.19 -12.87
CA ASN A 406 2.44 27.44 -11.53
C ASN A 406 3.94 27.09 -11.41
N ILE A 407 4.67 27.17 -12.53
CA ILE A 407 6.13 26.90 -12.56
C ILE A 407 6.90 27.85 -11.62
N ASP A 408 6.49 29.11 -11.52
CA ASP A 408 7.15 30.07 -10.62
C ASP A 408 6.99 29.66 -9.14
N ASP A 409 5.81 29.15 -8.76
CA ASP A 409 5.58 28.64 -7.41
C ASP A 409 6.47 27.43 -7.12
N MET A 410 6.57 26.50 -8.08
CA MET A 410 7.48 25.35 -7.99
C MET A 410 8.94 25.79 -7.92
N LYS A 411 9.35 26.80 -8.68
CA LYS A 411 10.71 27.35 -8.65
C LYS A 411 11.05 27.94 -7.28
N ASN A 412 10.09 28.59 -6.64
CA ASN A 412 10.28 29.26 -5.35
C ASN A 412 10.49 28.27 -4.19
N THR A 413 10.14 26.98 -4.35
CA THR A 413 10.47 25.95 -3.35
C THR A 413 11.95 25.60 -3.31
N GLY A 414 12.71 25.97 -4.35
CA GLY A 414 14.15 25.71 -4.44
C GLY A 414 14.53 24.35 -5.04
N ILE A 415 13.58 23.63 -5.66
CA ILE A 415 13.87 22.43 -6.44
C ILE A 415 14.79 22.72 -7.62
N ASP A 416 15.50 21.69 -8.08
CA ASP A 416 16.45 21.77 -9.19
C ASP A 416 15.84 21.28 -10.53
N VAL A 417 14.85 20.38 -10.47
CA VAL A 417 14.31 19.68 -11.64
C VAL A 417 12.77 19.62 -11.60
N LEU A 418 12.13 19.97 -12.72
CA LEU A 418 10.72 19.67 -12.97
C LEU A 418 10.60 18.31 -13.68
N HIS A 419 9.76 17.42 -13.14
CA HIS A 419 9.55 16.08 -13.68
C HIS A 419 8.22 15.96 -14.41
N LEU A 420 8.27 15.47 -15.66
CA LEU A 420 7.10 15.21 -16.48
C LEU A 420 6.97 13.71 -16.76
N GLU A 421 5.86 13.11 -16.37
CA GLU A 421 5.62 11.68 -16.52
C GLU A 421 4.72 11.39 -17.71
N PHE A 422 5.19 10.51 -18.60
CA PHE A 422 4.42 10.03 -19.75
C PHE A 422 4.49 8.50 -19.89
N PRO A 423 4.07 7.73 -18.86
CA PRO A 423 4.05 6.27 -18.96
C PRO A 423 3.01 5.74 -19.96
N GLN A 424 2.03 6.56 -20.39
CA GLN A 424 0.92 6.09 -21.24
C GLN A 424 0.57 7.01 -22.41
N GLU A 425 1.05 8.25 -22.36
CA GLU A 425 0.67 9.29 -23.29
C GLU A 425 1.33 9.08 -24.65
N SER A 426 0.59 9.40 -25.72
CA SER A 426 1.14 9.33 -27.07
C SER A 426 2.36 10.24 -27.23
N HIS A 427 3.30 9.86 -28.10
CA HIS A 427 4.49 10.68 -28.38
C HIS A 427 4.11 12.10 -28.83
N ARG A 428 2.99 12.29 -29.54
CA ARG A 428 2.47 13.63 -29.86
C ARG A 428 2.18 14.46 -28.60
N LYS A 429 1.60 13.85 -27.57
CA LYS A 429 1.32 14.53 -26.30
C LYS A 429 2.63 14.86 -25.55
N VAL A 430 3.59 13.93 -25.53
CA VAL A 430 4.95 14.18 -25.02
C VAL A 430 5.54 15.41 -25.69
N ALA A 431 5.54 15.46 -27.03
CA ALA A 431 6.11 16.57 -27.80
C ALA A 431 5.48 17.93 -27.43
N ILE A 432 4.16 17.98 -27.36
CA ILE A 432 3.41 19.20 -27.05
C ILE A 432 3.74 19.67 -25.62
N VAL A 433 3.57 18.80 -24.63
CA VAL A 433 3.71 19.19 -23.22
C VAL A 433 5.15 19.57 -22.91
N VAL A 434 6.14 18.75 -23.31
CA VAL A 434 7.56 19.03 -23.06
C VAL A 434 7.98 20.35 -23.71
N SER A 435 7.54 20.61 -24.95
CA SER A 435 7.86 21.86 -25.64
C SER A 435 7.28 23.10 -24.96
N GLU A 436 6.05 23.01 -24.42
CA GLU A 436 5.43 24.13 -23.69
C GLU A 436 6.13 24.40 -22.35
N PHE A 437 6.50 23.36 -21.59
CA PHE A 437 7.32 23.53 -20.38
C PHE A 437 8.67 24.16 -20.73
N LYS A 438 9.35 23.68 -21.78
CA LYS A 438 10.66 24.22 -22.19
C LYS A 438 10.58 25.69 -22.61
N LYS A 439 9.57 26.06 -23.39
CA LYS A 439 9.30 27.45 -23.81
C LYS A 439 9.17 28.39 -22.61
N ILE A 440 8.38 28.01 -21.60
CA ILE A 440 8.22 28.81 -20.38
C ILE A 440 9.53 28.93 -19.60
N LEU A 441 10.26 27.82 -19.45
CA LEU A 441 11.58 27.83 -18.78
C LEU A 441 12.61 28.71 -19.51
N ASP A 442 12.53 28.82 -20.84
CA ASP A 442 13.35 29.69 -21.66
C ASP A 442 12.84 31.15 -21.72
N GLY A 443 11.79 31.49 -20.96
CA GLY A 443 11.19 32.84 -20.90
C GLY A 443 10.38 33.22 -22.14
N LYS A 444 9.98 32.25 -22.97
CA LYS A 444 9.28 32.45 -24.24
C LYS A 444 7.84 31.93 -24.15
N GLY A 445 6.84 32.81 -24.17
CA GLY A 445 5.47 32.44 -24.55
C GLY A 445 4.41 32.46 -23.44
N LYS A 446 3.15 32.26 -23.89
CA LYS A 446 1.95 32.15 -23.04
C LYS A 446 1.67 30.69 -22.72
N LYS A 447 1.08 30.45 -21.55
CA LYS A 447 0.62 29.14 -21.07
C LYS A 447 -0.40 28.52 -22.05
N ASN A 448 -0.02 27.44 -22.74
CA ASN A 448 -0.79 26.85 -23.87
C ASN A 448 -1.05 25.35 -23.75
N ILE A 449 -1.35 24.85 -22.55
CA ILE A 449 -1.99 23.55 -22.38
C ILE A 449 -3.46 23.83 -22.01
N PRO A 450 -4.45 23.39 -22.81
CA PRO A 450 -5.86 23.65 -22.51
C PRO A 450 -6.22 23.10 -21.13
N ASP A 451 -6.82 23.93 -20.27
CA ASP A 451 -7.39 23.45 -19.02
C ASP A 451 -8.47 22.40 -19.32
N SER A 452 -8.21 21.17 -18.89
CA SER A 452 -9.14 20.07 -18.95
C SER A 452 -9.73 19.85 -17.57
N LYS A 453 -10.99 19.40 -17.48
CA LYS A 453 -11.58 18.93 -16.21
C LYS A 453 -10.80 17.78 -15.56
N VAL A 454 -9.90 17.16 -16.31
CA VAL A 454 -9.03 16.07 -15.88
C VAL A 454 -7.73 16.60 -15.24
N TYR A 455 -7.46 17.90 -15.26
CA TYR A 455 -6.24 18.48 -14.71
C TYR A 455 -6.44 18.98 -13.28
N SER A 456 -5.44 18.73 -12.43
CA SER A 456 -5.37 19.23 -11.06
C SER A 456 -3.99 19.82 -10.78
N ARG A 457 -3.88 20.57 -9.68
CA ARG A 457 -2.57 21.04 -9.16
C ARG A 457 -1.96 20.04 -8.16
N GLY A 458 -2.41 18.79 -8.17
CA GLY A 458 -2.08 17.81 -7.13
C GLY A 458 -2.49 18.31 -5.74
N LEU A 459 -1.77 17.89 -4.71
CA LEU A 459 -1.95 18.33 -3.33
C LEU A 459 -1.03 19.51 -2.94
N TYR A 460 -0.29 20.07 -3.90
CA TYR A 460 0.72 21.12 -3.67
C TYR A 460 0.20 22.38 -2.92
N TYR A 461 -1.12 22.63 -2.95
CA TYR A 461 -1.75 23.76 -2.25
C TYR A 461 -2.68 23.35 -1.11
N THR A 462 -3.00 22.07 -0.97
CA THR A 462 -4.00 21.58 -0.01
C THR A 462 -3.41 20.68 1.06
N GLY A 463 -2.29 20.01 0.78
CA GLY A 463 -1.75 18.95 1.62
C GLY A 463 -2.64 17.70 1.63
N ILE A 464 -2.24 16.72 2.45
CA ILE A 464 -3.03 15.54 2.82
C ILE A 464 -3.94 15.86 4.00
#